data_AF-A0A7L1Q4B1-F1
#
_entry.id   AF-A0A7L1Q4B1-F1
#
_cell.length_a   1.000
_cell.length_b   1.000
_cell.length_c   1.000
_cell.angle_alpha   90.00
_cell.angle_beta   90.00
_cell.angle_gamma   90.00
#
_symmetry.space_group_name_H-M   'P 1'
#
loop_
_entity.id
_entity.type
_entity.pdbx_description
1 polymer ?
#
loop_
_entity_poly.entity_id
_entity_poly.type
_entity_poly.pdbx_seq_one_letter_code
_entity_poly.pdbx_strand_id
1 'polypeptide(L)' 'DLLPADGVLIQGNDLKIDESALTGESDHVRKSLDKDPLLLSGTHVMEGSGRM' A
#
# COMPACT_ATOMS: atom_id res chain seq x y z
N ASP A 1 6.83 -6.39 3.11
CA ASP A 1 6.65 -5.95 4.51
C ASP A 1 5.19 -5.77 4.85
N LEU A 2 4.75 -6.20 6.04
CA LEU A 2 3.38 -6.01 6.53
C LEU A 2 3.23 -4.60 7.11
N LEU A 3 2.18 -3.89 6.72
CA LEU A 3 1.83 -2.60 7.32
C LEU A 3 1.25 -2.82 8.73
N PRO A 4 1.89 -2.29 9.78
CA PRO A 4 1.44 -2.51 11.17
C PRO A 4 0.28 -1.59 11.57
N ALA A 5 0.07 -0.50 10.85
CA ALA A 5 -0.93 0.53 11.14
C ALA A 5 -1.42 1.18 9.84
N ASP A 6 -2.61 1.77 9.90
CA ASP A 6 -3.14 2.59 8.81
C ASP A 6 -2.35 3.91 8.75
N GLY A 7 -2.14 4.44 7.54
CA GLY A 7 -1.35 5.63 7.32
C GLY A 7 -1.65 6.30 6.00
N VAL A 8 -1.02 7.46 5.78
CA VAL A 8 -1.09 8.19 4.53
C VAL A 8 0.30 8.27 3.95
N LEU A 9 0.45 7.88 2.69
CA LEU A 9 1.69 8.00 1.94
C LEU A 9 2.07 9.48 1.86
N ILE A 10 3.26 9.84 2.38
CA ILE A 10 3.84 11.18 2.31
C ILE A 10 4.83 11.25 1.14
N GLN A 11 5.52 10.14 0.85
CA GLN A 11 6.45 10.01 -0.26
C GLN A 11 6.47 8.56 -0.72
N GLY A 12 6.48 8.28 -2.01
CA GLY A 12 6.57 6.90 -2.49
C GLY A 12 7.04 6.80 -3.94
N ASN A 13 7.68 5.68 -4.25
CA ASN A 13 8.19 5.38 -5.59
C ASN A 13 7.74 3.97 -5.99
N ASP A 14 6.85 3.91 -6.99
CA ASP A 14 6.21 2.69 -7.51
C ASP A 14 5.75 1.72 -6.41
N LEU A 15 5.15 2.26 -5.34
CA LEU A 15 4.68 1.46 -4.21
C LEU A 15 3.49 0.60 -4.65
N LYS A 16 3.68 -0.73 -4.64
CA LYS A 16 2.61 -1.69 -4.86
C LYS A 16 2.34 -2.49 -3.60
N ILE A 17 1.07 -2.58 -3.28
CA ILE A 17 0.59 -3.24 -2.07
C ILE A 17 -0.42 -4.30 -2.48
N ASP A 18 -0.33 -5.45 -1.85
CA ASP A 18 -1.32 -6.50 -1.93
C ASP A 18 -2.43 -6.24 -0.91
N GLU A 19 -3.63 -5.97 -1.42
CA GLU A 19 -4.87 -5.76 -0.66
C GLU A 19 -5.76 -7.02 -0.63
N SER A 20 -5.22 -8.19 -1.02
CA SER A 20 -5.93 -9.47 -0.97
C SER A 20 -6.46 -9.80 0.42
N ALA A 21 -5.75 -9.39 1.47
CA ALA A 21 -6.16 -9.56 2.85
C ALA A 21 -7.46 -8.81 3.20
N LEU A 22 -7.77 -7.73 2.48
CA LEU A 22 -8.93 -6.87 2.73
C LEU A 22 -10.06 -7.10 1.73
N THR A 23 -9.71 -7.28 0.45
CA THR A 23 -10.66 -7.35 -0.66
C THR A 23 -10.95 -8.79 -1.11
N GLY A 24 -10.05 -9.73 -0.83
CA GLY A 24 -10.08 -11.08 -1.39
C GLY A 24 -9.59 -11.18 -2.85
N GLU A 25 -9.26 -10.04 -3.47
CA GLU A 25 -8.73 -9.97 -4.83
C GLU A 25 -7.19 -9.96 -4.76
N SER A 26 -6.54 -10.85 -5.52
CA SER A 26 -5.07 -10.98 -5.52
C SER A 26 -4.36 -9.95 -6.40
N ASP A 27 -5.04 -8.84 -6.72
CA ASP A 27 -4.50 -7.80 -7.58
C ASP A 27 -3.67 -6.79 -6.78
N HIS A 28 -2.49 -6.48 -7.31
CA HIS A 28 -1.58 -5.50 -6.72
C HIS A 28 -2.09 -4.08 -6.96
N VAL A 29 -2.36 -3.36 -5.88
CA VAL A 29 -2.83 -1.97 -5.92
C VAL A 29 -1.63 -1.02 -5.90
N ARG A 30 -1.58 -0.13 -6.88
CA ARG A 30 -0.56 0.93 -6.96
C ARG A 30 -0.94 2.12 -6.10
N LYS A 31 -0.14 2.38 -5.06
CA LYS A 31 -0.30 3.53 -4.17
C LYS A 31 0.51 4.72 -4.67
N SER A 32 -0.12 5.88 -4.68
CA SER A 32 0.47 7.12 -5.19
C SER A 32 -0.22 8.31 -4.54
N LEU A 33 0.54 9.39 -4.35
CA LEU A 33 0.06 10.63 -3.72
C LEU A 33 -1.18 11.20 -4.44
N ASP A 34 -1.24 11.09 -5.76
CA ASP A 34 -2.28 11.71 -6.58
C ASP A 34 -3.54 10.86 -6.74
N LYS A 35 -3.45 9.55 -6.51
CA LYS A 35 -4.51 8.59 -6.85
C LYS A 35 -5.05 7.87 -5.63
N ASP A 36 -4.16 7.33 -4.82
CA ASP A 36 -4.52 6.57 -3.64
C ASP A 36 -3.36 6.59 -2.64
N PRO A 37 -3.31 7.61 -1.76
CA PRO A 37 -2.27 7.73 -0.77
C PRO A 37 -2.58 6.91 0.49
N LEU A 38 -3.70 6.19 0.57
CA LEU A 38 -4.09 5.49 1.79
C LEU A 38 -3.36 4.14 1.90
N LEU A 39 -2.72 3.94 3.05
CA LEU A 39 -2.06 2.70 3.43
C LEU A 39 -2.91 2.05 4.52
N LEU A 40 -3.30 0.80 4.30
CA LEU A 40 -4.16 0.07 5.22
C LEU A 40 -3.32 -0.98 5.95
N SER A 41 -3.48 -1.04 7.27
CA SER A 41 -2.91 -2.07 8.12
C SER A 41 -3.37 -3.45 7.67
N GLY A 42 -2.50 -4.45 7.82
CA GLY A 42 -2.80 -5.81 7.37
C GLY A 42 -2.53 -6.06 5.88
N THR A 43 -2.23 -5.02 5.10
CA THR A 43 -1.82 -5.17 3.69
C THR A 43 -0.30 -5.38 3.57
N HIS A 44 0.11 -6.04 2.48
CA HIS A 44 1.51 -6.40 2.27
C HIS A 44 2.15 -5.55 1.18
N VAL A 45 3.27 -4.90 1.50
CA VAL A 45 4.10 -4.23 0.48
C VAL A 45 4.82 -5.28 -0.34
N MET A 46 4.56 -5.26 -1.65
CA MET A 46 5.09 -6.21 -2.63
C MET A 46 6.32 -5.67 -3.35
N GLU A 47 6.27 -4.41 -3.78
CA GLU A 47 7.41 -3.72 -4.38
C GLU A 47 7.32 -2.21 -4.13
N GLY A 48 8.45 -1.55 -4.39
CA GLY A 48 8.60 -0.12 -4.22
C GLY A 48 9.04 0.26 -2.82
N SER A 49 9.10 1.56 -2.59
CA SER A 49 9.38 2.11 -1.26
C SER A 49 8.54 3.34 -1.03
N GLY A 50 8.15 3.55 0.22
CA GLY A 50 7.31 4.65 0.61
C GLY A 50 7.60 5.07 2.04
N ARG A 51 7.25 6.31 2.35
CA ARG A 51 7.29 6.91 3.66
C ARG A 51 5.88 7.36 3.99
N MET A 52 5.39 6.91 5.13
CA MET A 52 4.10 7.24 5.72
C MET A 52 4.29 8.02 7.02
#